data_AF-A0A958SZX0-F1
#
_entry.id   AF-A0A958SZX0-F1
#
_cell.length_a   1.000
_cell.length_b   1.000
_cell.length_c   1.000
_cell.angle_alpha   90.00
_cell.angle_beta   90.00
_cell.angle_gamma   90.00
#
_symmetry.space_group_name_H-M   'P 1'
#
loop_
_entity.id
_entity.type
_entity.pdbx_description
1 polymer ?
#
loop_
_entity_poly.entity_id
_entity_poly.type
_entity_poly.pdbx_seq_one_letter_code
_entity_poly.pdbx_strand_id
1 'polypeptide(L)'
;DGSLINSPNEVIVEKFHAITGIAERRYAEPHLKASDLGSIAAEKAINDANIDPETLDYIIVAHNFGDVEYGNHQSDVLPSLAVRIKH
;
A
#
# COMPACT_ATOMS: atom_id res chain seq x y z
N ASP A 1 27.82 2.59 -15.39
CA ASP A 1 28.99 3.49 -15.46
C ASP A 1 28.81 4.76 -14.61
N GLY A 2 27.61 5.06 -14.09
CA GLY A 2 27.42 6.16 -13.14
C GLY A 2 27.60 7.54 -13.77
N SER A 3 27.61 7.60 -15.10
CA SER A 3 27.71 8.85 -15.85
C SER A 3 26.45 9.70 -15.65
N LEU A 4 26.65 11.02 -15.59
CA LEU A 4 25.54 11.97 -15.42
C LEU A 4 24.64 11.93 -16.66
N ILE A 5 23.33 11.92 -16.44
CA ILE A 5 22.35 12.04 -17.53
C ILE A 5 22.35 13.50 -17.98
N ASN A 6 22.84 13.76 -19.20
CA ASN A 6 22.97 15.12 -19.75
C ASN A 6 21.64 15.75 -20.22
N SER A 7 20.50 15.08 -20.02
CA SER A 7 19.18 15.60 -20.38
C SER A 7 18.59 16.41 -19.23
N PRO A 8 17.79 17.46 -19.50
CA PRO A 8 17.04 18.16 -18.46
C PRO A 8 16.12 17.21 -17.68
N ASN A 9 15.93 17.46 -16.38
CA ASN A 9 15.09 16.63 -15.50
C ASN A 9 13.66 16.48 -16.02
N GLU A 10 13.09 17.53 -16.61
CA GLU A 10 11.75 17.51 -17.21
C GLU A 10 11.64 16.45 -18.31
N VAL A 11 12.62 16.40 -19.22
CA VAL A 11 12.68 15.42 -20.31
C VAL A 11 12.86 14.01 -19.77
N ILE A 12 13.62 13.85 -18.69
CA ILE A 12 13.82 12.57 -18.02
C ILE A 12 12.51 12.09 -17.39
N VAL A 13 11.83 12.95 -16.63
CA VAL A 13 10.55 12.65 -15.97
C VAL A 13 9.46 12.34 -17.00
N GLU A 14 9.37 13.09 -18.09
CA GLU A 14 8.41 12.84 -19.17
C GLU A 14 8.66 11.49 -19.84
N LYS A 15 9.92 11.12 -20.10
CA LYS A 15 10.27 9.79 -20.62
C LYS A 15 9.94 8.67 -19.63
N PHE A 16 10.23 8.86 -18.34
CA PHE A 16 9.84 7.88 -17.32
C PHE A 16 8.32 7.75 -17.23
N HIS A 17 7.57 8.85 -17.31
CA HIS A 17 6.12 8.83 -17.36
C HIS A 17 5.62 8.12 -18.63
N ALA A 18 6.19 8.41 -19.81
CA ALA A 18 5.82 7.76 -21.06
C ALA A 18 6.10 6.25 -21.07
N ILE A 19 7.17 5.79 -20.41
CA ILE A 19 7.53 4.38 -20.32
C ILE A 19 6.71 3.66 -19.24
N THR A 20 6.57 4.26 -18.05
CA THR A 20 5.99 3.59 -16.88
C THR A 20 4.50 3.86 -16.70
N GLY A 21 3.98 4.94 -17.28
CA GLY A 21 2.63 5.45 -17.04
C GLY A 21 2.42 6.07 -15.65
N ILE A 22 3.46 6.18 -14.82
CA ILE A 22 3.31 6.61 -13.43
C ILE A 22 3.44 8.13 -13.34
N ALA A 23 2.31 8.81 -13.13
CA ALA A 23 2.27 10.26 -12.91
C ALA A 23 2.72 10.63 -11.49
N GLU A 24 2.29 9.86 -10.48
CA GLU A 24 2.65 10.08 -9.08
C GLU A 24 2.70 8.77 -8.29
N ARG A 25 3.41 8.81 -7.15
CA ARG A 25 3.38 7.76 -6.13
C ARG A 25 2.96 8.38 -4.81
N ARG A 26 2.07 7.71 -4.09
CA ARG A 26 1.63 8.14 -2.75
C ARG A 26 2.30 7.29 -1.71
N TYR A 27 2.64 7.93 -0.60
CA TYR A 27 3.23 7.28 0.57
C TYR A 27 2.22 7.37 1.72
N ALA A 28 2.10 6.28 2.47
CA ALA A 28 1.30 6.27 3.69
C ALA A 28 1.90 7.23 4.72
N GLU A 29 1.05 7.75 5.61
CA GLU A 29 1.54 8.53 6.74
C GLU A 29 2.38 7.66 7.69
N PRO A 30 3.35 8.22 8.43
CA PRO A 30 4.27 7.43 9.27
C PRO A 30 3.60 6.50 10.29
N HIS A 31 2.37 6.81 10.69
CA HIS A 31 1.62 6.02 11.66
C HIS A 31 0.74 4.94 11.03
N LEU A 32 0.65 4.89 9.69
CA LEU A 32 -0.19 3.95 8.96
C LEU A 32 0.64 2.81 8.37
N LYS A 33 0.30 1.58 8.75
CA LYS A 33 0.86 0.34 8.21
C LYS A 33 -0.07 -0.24 7.13
N ALA A 34 0.35 -1.32 6.48
CA ALA A 34 -0.44 -1.96 5.43
C ALA A 34 -1.75 -2.54 5.97
N SER A 35 -1.71 -3.11 7.18
CA SER A 35 -2.90 -3.59 7.89
C SER A 35 -3.86 -2.45 8.22
N ASP A 36 -3.39 -1.32 8.75
CA ASP A 36 -4.24 -0.16 9.07
C ASP A 36 -4.98 0.36 7.82
N LEU A 37 -4.25 0.50 6.71
CA LEU A 37 -4.84 0.87 5.41
C LEU A 37 -5.86 -0.17 4.94
N GLY A 38 -5.59 -1.45 5.19
CA GLY A 38 -6.50 -2.56 4.92
C GLY A 38 -7.79 -2.47 5.75
N SER A 39 -7.69 -2.22 7.06
CA SER A 39 -8.86 -2.04 7.95
C SER A 39 -9.72 -0.86 7.50
N ILE A 40 -9.10 0.29 7.21
CA ILE A 40 -9.80 1.49 6.73
C ILE A 40 -10.51 1.22 5.39
N ALA A 41 -9.87 0.49 4.48
CA ALA A 41 -10.47 0.14 3.20
C ALA A 41 -11.63 -0.86 3.36
N ALA A 42 -11.49 -1.85 4.24
CA ALA A 42 -12.52 -2.84 4.54
C ALA A 42 -13.76 -2.18 5.17
N GLU A 43 -13.58 -1.30 6.16
CA GLU A 43 -14.68 -0.56 6.79
C GLU A 43 -15.46 0.26 5.76
N LYS A 44 -14.76 0.97 4.87
CA LYS A 44 -15.41 1.73 3.78
C LYS A 44 -16.20 0.83 2.83
N ALA A 45 -15.63 -0.31 2.44
CA ALA A 45 -16.30 -1.25 1.54
C ALA A 45 -17.54 -1.89 2.17
N ILE A 46 -17.47 -2.27 3.45
CA ILE A 46 -18.60 -2.84 4.20
C ILE A 46 -19.73 -1.82 4.35
N ASN A 47 -19.40 -0.57 4.68
CA ASN A 47 -20.36 0.52 4.76
C ASN A 47 -21.02 0.82 3.42
N ASP A 48 -20.26 0.82 2.32
CA ASP A 48 -20.78 1.02 0.96
C ASP A 48 -21.70 -0.14 0.52
N ALA A 49 -21.34 -1.38 0.86
CA ALA A 49 -22.14 -2.57 0.59
C ALA A 49 -23.37 -2.72 1.51
N ASN A 50 -23.42 -1.97 2.62
CA ASN A 50 -24.48 -2.01 3.63
C ASN A 50 -24.76 -3.43 4.15
N ILE A 51 -23.69 -4.15 4.50
CA ILE A 51 -23.74 -5.50 5.10
C ILE A 51 -23.24 -5.46 6.54
N ASP A 52 -23.65 -6.44 7.34
CA ASP A 52 -23.14 -6.61 8.70
C ASP A 52 -21.76 -7.28 8.64
N PRO A 53 -20.68 -6.66 9.18
CA PRO A 53 -19.35 -7.26 9.19
C PRO A 53 -19.31 -8.64 9.86
N GLU A 54 -20.19 -8.92 10.83
CA GLU A 54 -20.25 -10.21 11.52
C GLU A 54 -20.84 -11.33 10.64
N THR A 55 -21.40 -10.99 9.48
CA THR A 55 -21.87 -11.98 8.49
C THR A 55 -20.78 -12.47 7.55
N LEU A 56 -19.57 -11.91 7.63
CA LEU A 56 -18.43 -12.34 6.81
C LEU A 56 -17.79 -13.61 7.38
N ASP A 57 -17.83 -14.70 6.61
CA ASP A 57 -17.25 -15.98 7.05
C ASP A 57 -15.71 -15.98 7.04
N TYR A 58 -15.10 -15.24 6.10
CA TYR A 58 -13.66 -15.27 5.85
C TYR A 58 -13.11 -13.90 5.48
N ILE A 59 -11.86 -13.67 5.91
CA ILE A 59 -11.02 -12.55 5.48
C ILE A 59 -9.79 -13.14 4.80
N ILE A 60 -9.61 -12.84 3.52
CA ILE A 60 -8.45 -13.28 2.72
C ILE A 60 -7.67 -12.04 2.31
N VAL A 61 -6.39 -11.97 2.69
CA VAL A 61 -5.53 -10.83 2.40
C VAL A 61 -4.32 -11.30 1.60
N ALA A 62 -4.17 -10.74 0.40
CA ALA A 62 -2.98 -10.93 -0.43
C ALA A 62 -2.01 -9.76 -0.19
N HIS A 63 -0.78 -10.07 0.23
CA HIS A 63 0.26 -9.06 0.44
C HIS A 63 1.63 -9.59 0.02
N ASN A 64 2.53 -8.68 -0.38
CA ASN A 64 3.91 -9.02 -0.72
C ASN A 64 4.88 -8.84 0.46
N PHE A 65 4.67 -7.80 1.29
CA PHE A 65 5.67 -7.35 2.27
C PHE A 65 5.14 -7.16 3.70
N GLY A 66 3.94 -7.67 4.03
CA GLY A 66 3.38 -7.55 5.38
C GLY A 66 3.26 -6.09 5.86
N ASP A 67 3.34 -5.90 7.17
CA ASP A 67 3.46 -4.57 7.77
C ASP A 67 4.92 -4.15 7.87
N VAL A 68 5.18 -2.88 7.60
CA VAL A 68 6.50 -2.26 7.82
C VAL A 68 6.27 -1.00 8.63
N GLU A 69 6.86 -0.94 9.81
CA GLU A 69 6.79 0.24 10.66
C GLU A 69 7.69 1.34 10.12
N TYR A 70 7.24 2.60 10.24
CA TYR A 70 8.02 3.73 9.76
C TYR A 70 9.40 3.78 10.43
N GLY A 71 10.44 3.99 9.61
CA GLY A 71 11.84 3.98 10.07
C GLY A 71 12.42 2.59 10.28
N ASN A 72 11.65 1.52 10.06
CA ASN A 72 12.13 0.15 10.05
C ASN A 72 12.14 -0.41 8.61
N HIS A 73 13.07 -1.30 8.33
CA HIS A 73 13.15 -2.01 7.04
C HIS A 73 12.66 -3.46 7.16
N GLN A 74 12.45 -3.95 8.38
CA GLN A 74 11.98 -5.31 8.61
C GLN A 74 10.47 -5.38 8.40
N SER A 75 10.07 -6.29 7.51
CA SER A 75 8.69 -6.70 7.33
C SER A 75 8.25 -7.60 8.49
N ASP A 76 7.07 -7.30 9.02
CA ASP A 76 6.33 -8.10 9.98
C ASP A 76 5.11 -8.74 9.31
N VAL A 77 5.13 -10.06 9.26
CA VAL A 77 4.10 -10.90 8.62
C VAL A 77 3.31 -11.73 9.62
N LEU A 78 3.63 -11.66 10.92
CA LEU A 78 3.00 -12.47 11.97
C LEU A 78 2.50 -11.60 13.13
N PRO A 79 1.23 -11.71 13.56
CA PRO A 79 0.17 -12.51 12.95
C PRO A 79 -0.17 -12.01 11.53
N SER A 80 -0.86 -12.85 10.76
CA SER A 80 -1.22 -12.50 9.38
C SER A 80 -1.96 -11.17 9.32
N LEU A 81 -1.78 -10.44 8.22
CA LEU A 81 -2.44 -9.15 8.03
C LEU A 81 -3.97 -9.28 8.08
N ALA A 82 -4.54 -10.42 7.68
CA ALA A 82 -5.97 -10.70 7.81
C ALA A 82 -6.47 -10.62 9.26
N VAL A 83 -5.68 -11.11 10.23
CA VAL A 83 -6.03 -11.01 11.65
C VAL A 83 -5.95 -9.57 12.14
N ARG A 84 -4.97 -8.80 11.65
CA ARG A 84 -4.84 -7.37 11.98
C ARG A 84 -5.99 -6.56 11.39
N ILE A 85 -6.36 -6.85 10.13
CA ILE A 85 -7.42 -6.16 9.39
C ILE A 85 -8.82 -6.42 9.95
N LYS A 86 -9.01 -7.59 10.58
CA LYS A 86 -10.27 -7.93 11.24
C LYS A 86 -10.62 -6.94 12.37
N HIS A 87 -9.62 -6.32 12.99
CA HIS A 87 -9.75 -5.49 14.18
C HIS A 87 -9.50 -4.01 13.86
#